data_AF-A0A7C3WIZ2-F1
#
_entry.id   AF-A0A7C3WIZ2-F1
#
_cell.length_a   1.000
_cell.length_b   1.000
_cell.length_c   1.000
_cell.angle_alpha   90.00
_cell.angle_beta   90.00
_cell.angle_gamma   90.00
#
_symmetry.space_group_name_H-M   'P 1'
#
loop_
_entity.id
_entity.type
_entity.pdbx_description
1 polymer ?
#
loop_
_entity_poly.entity_id
_entity_poly.type
_entity_poly.pdbx_seq_one_letter_code
_entity_poly.pdbx_strand_id
1 'polypeptide(L)'
;MAKEPSRQSAWVDWFLEKLARWGLAPGWLRLAWWRRLLRPIAAWEERFRTLSDEQLRRASLGLRYRARSGQPLWFLLPEAFALVREAARRTLNMRHYDVQLLGGIALCHRTIVEMPTGEGKTLVATLPLYLYGLLGRGCHLATVNDYLARRDAEWMGPIYRLLGLSVGVIQAGMSASERRQAYQCDITYGTAKEFGFDFLRDRLYGRLWQEGMGGPGGFGQDGTELGSRFGQEGIDMESRFGRGGSNPSGRFGQEGIPSRGRFGQEGIGTGSRSW
;
A
#
# COMPACT_ATOMS: atom_id res chain seq x y z
N MET A 1 -10.96 -39.66 24.22
CA MET A 1 -11.10 -38.56 25.21
C MET A 1 -10.20 -37.42 24.79
N ALA A 2 -10.76 -36.36 24.21
CA ALA A 2 -10.01 -35.15 23.87
C ALA A 2 -9.74 -34.38 25.18
N LYS A 3 -8.47 -34.10 25.50
CA LYS A 3 -8.09 -33.24 26.62
C LYS A 3 -8.65 -31.84 26.37
N GLU A 4 -9.45 -31.33 27.31
CA GLU A 4 -9.82 -29.91 27.35
C GLU A 4 -8.55 -29.04 27.35
N PRO A 5 -8.48 -27.98 26.53
CA PRO A 5 -7.36 -27.06 26.58
C PRO A 5 -7.33 -26.35 27.93
N SER A 6 -6.22 -26.46 28.66
CA SER A 6 -6.06 -25.88 29.99
C SER A 6 -6.24 -24.35 29.93
N ARG A 7 -7.00 -23.79 30.88
CA ARG A 7 -7.27 -22.35 31.02
C ARG A 7 -6.00 -21.45 30.97
N GLN A 8 -4.83 -22.00 31.27
CA GLN A 8 -3.55 -21.29 31.19
C GLN A 8 -3.13 -20.94 29.75
N SER A 9 -3.43 -21.77 28.75
CA SER A 9 -3.01 -21.49 27.36
C SER A 9 -3.83 -20.34 26.75
N ALA A 10 -5.12 -20.25 27.08
CA ALA A 10 -6.01 -19.22 26.55
C ALA A 10 -5.64 -17.81 27.01
N TRP A 11 -5.18 -17.65 28.26
CA TRP A 11 -4.74 -16.35 28.78
C TRP A 11 -3.40 -15.91 28.18
N VAL A 12 -2.46 -16.85 27.98
CA VAL A 12 -1.18 -16.57 27.31
C VAL A 12 -1.41 -16.24 25.84
N ASP A 13 -2.24 -17.00 25.13
CA ASP A 13 -2.60 -16.71 23.74
C ASP A 13 -3.29 -15.34 23.63
N TRP A 14 -4.23 -15.01 24.53
CA TRP A 14 -4.87 -13.69 24.60
C TRP A 14 -3.89 -12.55 24.93
N PHE A 15 -2.96 -12.77 25.85
CA PHE A 15 -1.97 -11.78 26.28
C PHE A 15 -0.92 -11.53 25.20
N LEU A 16 -0.41 -12.59 24.56
CA LEU A 16 0.52 -12.49 23.44
C LEU A 16 -0.18 -11.90 22.21
N GLU A 17 -1.45 -12.20 21.97
CA GLU A 17 -2.27 -11.55 20.94
C GLU A 17 -2.40 -10.04 21.23
N LYS A 18 -2.69 -9.66 22.48
CA LYS A 18 -2.72 -8.26 22.91
C LYS A 18 -1.36 -7.57 22.73
N LEU A 19 -0.26 -8.17 23.16
CA LEU A 19 1.09 -7.60 23.00
C LEU A 19 1.52 -7.47 21.54
N ALA A 20 1.22 -8.48 20.72
CA ALA A 20 1.46 -8.45 19.28
C ALA A 20 0.61 -7.35 18.60
N ARG A 21 -0.65 -7.20 19.01
CA ARG A 21 -1.54 -6.12 18.54
C ARG A 21 -1.08 -4.72 18.94
N TRP A 22 -0.39 -4.58 20.07
CA TRP A 22 0.13 -3.31 20.57
C TRP A 22 1.52 -2.94 20.01
N GLY A 23 2.09 -3.77 19.12
CA GLY A 23 3.39 -3.50 18.50
C GLY A 23 4.59 -3.65 19.44
N LEU A 24 4.38 -4.12 20.68
CA LEU A 24 5.41 -4.33 21.69
C LEU A 24 6.11 -5.69 21.56
N ALA A 25 5.53 -6.61 20.78
CA ALA A 25 6.14 -7.91 20.52
C ALA A 25 7.30 -7.82 19.52
N PRO A 26 8.45 -8.47 19.80
CA PRO A 26 9.53 -8.62 18.83
C PRO A 26 9.03 -9.18 17.49
N GLY A 27 9.68 -8.80 16.39
CA GLY A 27 9.28 -9.20 15.04
C GLY A 27 9.14 -10.72 14.87
N TRP A 28 10.06 -11.50 15.44
CA TRP A 28 10.04 -12.96 15.37
C TRP A 28 8.80 -13.59 16.02
N LEU A 29 8.30 -13.00 17.11
CA LEU A 29 7.12 -13.50 17.81
C LEU A 29 5.85 -13.22 17.00
N ARG A 30 5.75 -12.01 16.43
CA ARG A 30 4.67 -11.66 15.49
C ARG A 30 4.65 -12.59 14.29
N LEU A 31 5.82 -12.86 13.70
CA LEU A 31 5.94 -13.78 12.57
C LEU A 31 5.53 -15.21 12.94
N ALA A 32 5.97 -15.72 14.10
CA ALA A 32 5.56 -17.04 14.58
C ALA A 32 4.05 -17.15 14.74
N TRP A 33 3.40 -16.08 15.21
CA TRP A 33 1.95 -16.04 15.35
C TRP A 33 1.25 -15.99 13.99
N TRP A 34 1.69 -15.13 13.06
CA TRP A 34 1.13 -15.05 11.71
C TRP A 34 1.28 -16.36 10.91
N ARG A 35 2.37 -17.10 11.11
CA ARG A 35 2.57 -18.43 10.50
C ARG A 35 1.45 -19.41 10.83
N ARG A 36 0.75 -19.25 11.97
CA ARG A 36 -0.40 -20.09 12.33
C ARG A 36 -1.58 -19.92 11.37
N LEU A 37 -1.69 -18.79 10.67
CA LEU A 37 -2.74 -18.53 9.69
C LEU A 37 -2.51 -19.22 8.34
N LEU A 38 -1.29 -19.64 8.02
CA LEU A 38 -0.99 -20.30 6.75
C LEU A 38 -1.77 -21.60 6.57
N ARG A 39 -1.95 -22.37 7.65
CA ARG A 39 -2.73 -23.63 7.62
C ARG A 39 -4.22 -23.39 7.30
N PRO A 40 -4.94 -22.49 8.01
CA PRO A 40 -6.29 -22.08 7.61
C PRO A 40 -6.39 -21.58 6.17
N ILE A 41 -5.44 -20.76 5.69
CA ILE A 41 -5.45 -20.26 4.31
C ILE A 41 -5.35 -21.42 3.30
N ALA A 42 -4.43 -22.36 3.52
CA ALA A 42 -4.28 -23.53 2.67
C ALA A 42 -5.53 -24.43 2.66
N ALA A 43 -6.21 -24.58 3.81
CA ALA A 43 -7.45 -25.35 3.88
C ALA A 43 -8.59 -24.70 3.06
N TRP A 44 -8.69 -23.37 3.08
CA TRP A 44 -9.64 -22.65 2.22
C TRP A 44 -9.26 -22.73 0.74
N GLU A 45 -7.97 -22.65 0.41
CA GLU A 45 -7.48 -22.77 -0.96
C GLU A 45 -7.92 -24.11 -1.59
N GLU A 46 -7.80 -25.22 -0.87
CA GLU A 46 -8.20 -26.53 -1.38
C GLU A 46 -9.71 -26.59 -1.69
N ARG A 47 -10.54 -25.94 -0.86
CA ARG A 47 -11.98 -25.82 -1.10
C ARG A 47 -12.29 -24.95 -2.30
N PHE A 48 -11.53 -23.88 -2.53
CA PHE A 48 -11.77 -22.96 -3.65
C PHE A 48 -11.24 -23.47 -4.98
N ARG A 49 -10.23 -24.34 -4.99
CA ARG A 49 -9.68 -24.95 -6.20
C ARG A 49 -10.73 -25.73 -7.00
N THR A 50 -11.72 -26.32 -6.33
CA THR A 50 -12.80 -27.11 -6.95
C THR A 50 -13.98 -26.25 -7.43
N LEU A 51 -14.03 -24.96 -7.09
CA LEU A 51 -15.12 -24.07 -7.47
C LEU A 51 -14.95 -23.52 -8.88
N SER A 52 -16.05 -23.24 -9.58
CA SER A 52 -16.04 -22.42 -10.79
C SER A 52 -15.79 -20.94 -10.47
N ASP A 53 -15.47 -20.14 -11.48
CA ASP A 53 -15.26 -18.68 -11.32
C ASP A 53 -16.49 -17.97 -10.76
N GLU A 54 -17.69 -18.40 -11.19
CA GLU A 54 -18.96 -17.89 -10.70
C GLU A 54 -19.17 -18.25 -9.21
N GLN A 55 -18.83 -19.48 -8.81
CA GLN A 55 -18.89 -19.90 -7.41
C GLN A 55 -17.86 -19.16 -6.55
N LEU A 56 -16.66 -18.90 -7.08
CA LEU A 56 -15.62 -18.12 -6.41
C LEU A 56 -16.08 -16.67 -6.19
N ARG A 57 -16.71 -16.06 -7.19
CA ARG A 57 -17.32 -14.72 -7.10
C ARG A 57 -18.43 -14.68 -6.05
N ARG A 58 -19.30 -15.70 -5.99
CA ARG A 58 -20.33 -15.81 -4.94
C ARG A 58 -19.75 -15.93 -3.54
N ALA A 59 -18.67 -16.71 -3.36
CA ALA A 59 -17.96 -16.80 -2.09
C ALA A 59 -17.40 -15.43 -1.66
N SER A 60 -16.78 -14.70 -2.61
CA SER A 60 -16.33 -13.32 -2.40
C SER A 60 -17.47 -12.38 -1.98
N LEU A 61 -18.63 -12.47 -2.63
CA LEU A 61 -19.80 -11.67 -2.28
C LEU A 61 -20.29 -11.96 -0.84
N GLY A 62 -20.32 -13.23 -0.44
CA GLY A 62 -20.64 -13.63 0.94
C GLY A 62 -19.62 -13.09 1.96
N LEU A 63 -18.34 -12.99 1.58
CA LEU A 63 -17.30 -12.38 2.40
C LEU A 63 -17.50 -10.86 2.52
N ARG A 64 -17.87 -10.18 1.43
CA ARG A 64 -18.22 -8.74 1.41
C ARG A 64 -19.41 -8.44 2.31
N TYR A 65 -20.45 -9.26 2.28
CA TYR A 65 -21.61 -9.11 3.17
C TYR A 65 -21.22 -9.20 4.64
N ARG A 66 -20.44 -10.22 5.02
CA ARG A 66 -19.94 -10.40 6.39
C ARG A 66 -19.09 -9.23 6.86
N ALA A 67 -18.17 -8.75 6.01
CA ALA A 67 -17.33 -7.59 6.30
C ALA A 67 -18.18 -6.33 6.55
N ARG A 68 -19.17 -6.06 5.69
CA ARG A 68 -20.07 -4.90 5.83
C ARG A 68 -21.04 -5.00 6.99
N SER A 69 -21.36 -6.23 7.42
CA SER A 69 -22.16 -6.49 8.63
C SER A 69 -21.37 -6.29 9.94
N GLY A 70 -20.10 -5.88 9.86
CA GLY A 70 -19.27 -5.57 11.03
C GLY A 70 -18.46 -6.75 11.57
N GLN A 71 -18.42 -7.90 10.88
CA GLN A 71 -17.53 -8.98 11.28
C GLN A 71 -16.07 -8.50 11.22
N PRO A 72 -15.26 -8.70 12.28
CA PRO A 72 -13.88 -8.26 12.27
C PRO A 72 -13.09 -8.90 11.12
N LEU A 73 -12.43 -8.08 10.31
CA LEU A 73 -11.68 -8.52 9.11
C LEU A 73 -10.65 -9.60 9.42
N TRP A 74 -10.11 -9.62 10.65
CA TRP A 74 -9.18 -10.64 11.10
C TRP A 74 -9.74 -12.07 10.97
N PHE A 75 -11.02 -12.27 11.28
CA PHE A 75 -11.68 -13.56 11.16
C PHE A 75 -11.97 -13.94 9.70
N LEU A 76 -12.04 -12.94 8.81
CA LEU A 76 -12.25 -13.12 7.38
C LEU A 76 -10.93 -13.35 6.63
N LEU A 77 -9.80 -12.99 7.22
CA LEU A 77 -8.49 -12.98 6.57
C LEU A 77 -8.14 -14.32 5.93
N PRO A 78 -8.26 -15.49 6.60
CA PRO A 78 -7.85 -16.75 5.98
C PRO A 78 -8.62 -17.07 4.69
N GLU A 79 -9.93 -16.83 4.72
CA GLU A 79 -10.82 -17.05 3.58
C GLU A 79 -10.56 -16.03 2.47
N ALA A 80 -10.37 -14.75 2.82
CA ALA A 80 -10.05 -13.69 1.87
C ALA A 80 -8.73 -13.93 1.13
N PHE A 81 -7.69 -14.32 1.87
CA PHE A 81 -6.36 -14.54 1.31
C PHE A 81 -6.35 -15.78 0.40
N ALA A 82 -7.12 -16.81 0.75
CA ALA A 82 -7.31 -17.97 -0.11
C ALA A 82 -8.05 -17.62 -1.42
N LEU A 83 -9.09 -16.77 -1.37
CA LEU A 83 -9.78 -16.28 -2.56
C LEU A 83 -8.82 -15.52 -3.48
N VAL A 84 -8.03 -14.59 -2.93
CA VAL A 84 -7.05 -13.82 -3.71
C VAL A 84 -5.98 -14.72 -4.31
N ARG A 85 -5.45 -15.67 -3.54
CA ARG A 85 -4.47 -16.64 -4.03
C ARG A 85 -5.02 -17.46 -5.19
N GLU A 86 -6.25 -17.96 -5.07
CA GLU A 86 -6.89 -18.76 -6.13
C GLU A 86 -7.23 -17.90 -7.34
N ALA A 87 -7.70 -16.67 -7.15
CA ALA A 87 -7.95 -15.73 -8.24
C ALA A 87 -6.65 -15.39 -9.00
N ALA A 88 -5.55 -15.12 -8.30
CA ALA A 88 -4.24 -14.86 -8.91
C ALA A 88 -3.74 -16.07 -9.71
N ARG A 89 -3.94 -17.29 -9.20
CA ARG A 89 -3.62 -18.52 -9.92
C ARG A 89 -4.41 -18.63 -11.22
N ARG A 90 -5.71 -18.32 -11.21
CA ARG A 90 -6.58 -18.42 -12.40
C ARG A 90 -6.32 -17.34 -13.43
N THR A 91 -6.15 -16.09 -13.00
CA THR A 91 -6.09 -14.95 -13.92
C THR A 91 -4.68 -14.63 -14.39
N LEU A 92 -3.66 -14.82 -13.53
CA LEU A 92 -2.29 -14.45 -13.83
C LEU A 92 -1.34 -15.65 -13.89
N ASN A 93 -1.83 -16.86 -13.63
CA ASN A 93 -1.00 -18.06 -13.45
C ASN A 93 0.08 -17.87 -12.36
N MET A 94 -0.23 -17.07 -11.34
CA MET A 94 0.67 -16.77 -10.23
C MET A 94 0.01 -17.16 -8.91
N ARG A 95 0.59 -18.15 -8.21
CA ARG A 95 0.13 -18.56 -6.87
C ARG A 95 1.03 -17.92 -5.81
N HIS A 96 0.44 -17.24 -4.83
CA HIS A 96 1.21 -16.65 -3.73
C HIS A 96 1.98 -17.71 -2.93
N TYR A 97 3.27 -17.48 -2.71
CA TYR A 97 4.08 -18.24 -1.77
C TYR A 97 3.71 -17.93 -0.32
N ASP A 98 4.14 -18.78 0.62
CA ASP A 98 3.84 -18.59 2.03
C ASP A 98 4.50 -17.33 2.60
N VAL A 99 5.70 -16.99 2.14
CA VAL A 99 6.38 -15.73 2.51
C VAL A 99 5.60 -14.50 2.03
N GLN A 100 4.94 -14.59 0.87
CA GLN A 100 4.10 -13.53 0.33
C GLN A 100 2.79 -13.38 1.13
N LEU A 101 2.18 -14.49 1.56
CA LEU A 101 1.05 -14.44 2.48
C LEU A 101 1.42 -13.80 3.82
N LEU A 102 2.58 -14.15 4.37
CA LEU A 102 3.09 -13.54 5.61
C LEU A 102 3.30 -12.03 5.44
N GLY A 103 3.84 -11.60 4.30
CA GLY A 103 3.93 -10.18 3.94
C GLY A 103 2.55 -9.50 3.90
N GLY A 104 1.55 -10.13 3.29
CA GLY A 104 0.19 -9.62 3.25
C GLY A 104 -0.45 -9.51 4.65
N ILE A 105 -0.23 -10.52 5.52
CA ILE A 105 -0.70 -10.51 6.90
C ILE A 105 -0.03 -9.36 7.66
N ALA A 106 1.28 -9.20 7.52
CA ALA A 106 2.04 -8.13 8.17
C ALA A 106 1.52 -6.74 7.75
N LEU A 107 1.25 -6.51 6.46
CA LEU A 107 0.62 -5.26 5.99
C LEU A 107 -0.74 -5.00 6.66
N CYS A 108 -1.55 -6.05 6.91
CA CYS A 108 -2.81 -5.91 7.63
C CYS A 108 -2.64 -5.49 9.10
N HIS A 109 -1.45 -5.70 9.68
CA HIS A 109 -1.10 -5.36 11.05
C HIS A 109 -0.40 -4.01 11.20
N ARG A 110 -0.51 -3.12 10.21
CA ARG A 110 0.09 -1.76 10.24
C ARG A 110 1.61 -1.79 10.42
N THR A 111 2.28 -2.76 9.81
CA THR A 111 3.74 -2.86 9.82
C THR A 111 4.33 -2.54 8.45
N ILE A 112 5.57 -2.07 8.44
CA ILE A 112 6.37 -1.99 7.22
C ILE A 112 6.90 -3.38 6.92
N VAL A 113 6.75 -3.82 5.67
CA VAL A 113 7.25 -5.12 5.21
C VAL A 113 8.41 -4.88 4.25
N GLU A 114 9.59 -5.30 4.65
CA GLU A 114 10.76 -5.31 3.79
C GLU A 114 10.76 -6.60 2.96
N MET A 115 10.84 -6.44 1.64
CA MET A 115 10.96 -7.56 0.71
C MET A 115 12.03 -7.21 -0.33
N PRO A 116 12.94 -8.12 -0.68
CA PRO A 116 13.83 -7.94 -1.81
C PRO A 116 13.08 -7.68 -3.13
N THR A 117 13.77 -7.09 -4.11
CA THR A 117 13.22 -6.94 -5.47
C THR A 117 13.10 -8.33 -6.11
N GLY A 118 12.00 -8.58 -6.82
CA GLY A 118 11.71 -9.91 -7.38
C GLY A 118 10.77 -10.77 -6.53
N GLU A 119 10.63 -10.50 -5.22
CA GLU A 119 9.77 -11.28 -4.30
C GLU A 119 8.25 -11.08 -4.51
N GLY A 120 7.85 -10.33 -5.54
CA GLY A 120 6.43 -10.14 -5.88
C GLY A 120 5.67 -9.15 -4.99
N LYS A 121 6.30 -8.04 -4.59
CA LYS A 121 5.67 -6.95 -3.79
C LYS A 121 4.29 -6.53 -4.34
N THR A 122 4.18 -6.35 -5.65
CA THR A 122 2.93 -5.97 -6.33
C THR A 122 1.85 -7.03 -6.15
N LEU A 123 2.21 -8.32 -6.26
CA LEU A 123 1.28 -9.43 -6.04
C LEU A 123 0.88 -9.54 -4.55
N VAL A 124 1.80 -9.30 -3.62
CA VAL A 124 1.51 -9.28 -2.17
C VAL A 124 0.48 -8.22 -1.82
N ALA A 125 0.57 -7.03 -2.43
CA ALA A 125 -0.34 -5.92 -2.16
C ALA A 125 -1.81 -6.26 -2.46
N THR A 126 -2.07 -7.21 -3.35
CA THR A 126 -3.44 -7.65 -3.68
C THR A 126 -4.19 -8.26 -2.49
N LEU A 127 -3.46 -8.88 -1.54
CA LEU A 127 -4.03 -9.54 -0.37
C LEU A 127 -4.72 -8.53 0.58
N PRO A 128 -4.01 -7.52 1.13
CA PRO A 128 -4.64 -6.51 1.97
C PRO A 128 -5.62 -5.64 1.19
N LEU A 129 -5.30 -5.26 -0.07
CA LEU A 129 -6.20 -4.43 -0.87
C LEU A 129 -7.58 -5.07 -1.05
N TYR A 130 -7.63 -6.37 -1.35
CA TYR A 130 -8.88 -7.09 -1.42
C TYR A 130 -9.59 -7.13 -0.07
N LEU A 131 -8.91 -7.56 1.00
CA LEU A 131 -9.52 -7.71 2.33
C LEU A 131 -10.13 -6.41 2.84
N TYR A 132 -9.42 -5.29 2.72
CA TYR A 132 -9.92 -3.97 3.13
C TYR A 132 -10.92 -3.40 2.12
N GLY A 133 -10.78 -3.70 0.83
CA GLY A 133 -11.73 -3.33 -0.22
C GLY A 133 -13.14 -3.89 0.02
N LEU A 134 -13.27 -5.04 0.70
CA LEU A 134 -14.58 -5.62 1.08
C LEU A 134 -15.44 -4.67 1.92
N LEU A 135 -14.83 -3.74 2.67
CA LEU A 135 -15.57 -2.75 3.47
C LEU A 135 -16.34 -1.74 2.61
N GLY A 136 -15.97 -1.54 1.34
CA GLY A 136 -16.61 -0.55 0.47
C GLY A 136 -16.34 0.90 0.85
N ARG A 137 -15.22 1.17 1.54
CA ARG A 137 -14.79 2.54 1.92
C ARG A 137 -13.70 3.10 1.00
N GLY A 138 -13.36 2.35 -0.06
CA GLY A 138 -12.17 2.59 -0.88
C GLY A 138 -10.88 2.08 -0.21
N CYS A 139 -9.92 1.65 -1.02
CA CYS A 139 -8.58 1.28 -0.58
C CYS A 139 -7.54 1.84 -1.55
N HIS A 140 -6.61 2.65 -1.06
CA HIS A 140 -5.65 3.37 -1.91
C HIS A 140 -4.29 2.68 -1.94
N LEU A 141 -3.78 2.38 -3.13
CA LEU A 141 -2.40 1.95 -3.35
C LEU A 141 -1.61 3.10 -3.97
N ALA A 142 -0.62 3.61 -3.22
CA ALA A 142 0.29 4.64 -3.68
C ALA A 142 1.54 4.03 -4.30
N THR A 143 1.87 4.44 -5.52
CA THR A 143 3.15 4.15 -6.20
C THR A 143 4.01 5.40 -6.29
N VAL A 144 5.24 5.25 -6.78
CA VAL A 144 6.18 6.36 -6.98
C VAL A 144 5.91 7.17 -8.25
N ASN A 145 5.22 6.60 -9.24
CA ASN A 145 4.89 7.30 -10.50
C ASN A 145 3.63 6.73 -11.18
N ASP A 146 3.04 7.53 -12.07
CA ASP A 146 1.80 7.22 -12.78
C ASP A 146 1.92 5.97 -13.67
N TYR A 147 3.08 5.74 -14.27
CA TYR A 147 3.33 4.55 -15.07
C TYR A 147 3.15 3.27 -14.24
N LEU A 148 3.76 3.22 -13.06
CA LEU A 148 3.64 2.08 -12.14
C LEU A 148 2.22 1.94 -11.60
N ALA A 149 1.54 3.06 -11.31
CA ALA A 149 0.14 3.03 -10.85
C ALA A 149 -0.76 2.37 -11.91
N ARG A 150 -0.67 2.82 -13.16
CA ARG A 150 -1.47 2.28 -14.27
C ARG A 150 -1.11 0.83 -14.57
N ARG A 151 0.19 0.53 -14.72
CA ARG A 151 0.68 -0.83 -15.01
C ARG A 151 0.21 -1.82 -13.94
N ASP A 152 0.37 -1.48 -12.67
CA ASP A 152 0.03 -2.41 -11.58
C ASP A 152 -1.48 -2.59 -11.43
N ALA A 153 -2.28 -1.54 -11.70
CA ALA A 153 -3.74 -1.63 -11.73
C ALA A 153 -4.26 -2.49 -12.90
N GLU A 154 -3.67 -2.35 -14.09
CA GLU A 154 -4.00 -3.17 -15.25
C GLU A 154 -3.60 -4.63 -15.03
N TRP A 155 -2.41 -4.86 -14.50
CA TRP A 155 -1.86 -6.19 -14.28
C TRP A 155 -2.56 -6.95 -13.14
N MET A 156 -2.79 -6.30 -11.98
CA MET A 156 -3.47 -6.95 -10.84
C MET A 156 -5.00 -6.87 -10.94
N GLY A 157 -5.53 -5.99 -11.80
CA GLY A 157 -6.96 -5.78 -12.03
C GLY A 157 -7.81 -7.04 -12.24
N PRO A 158 -7.37 -8.04 -13.03
CA PRO A 158 -8.12 -9.28 -13.24
C PRO A 158 -8.48 -10.02 -11.95
N ILE A 159 -7.58 -10.01 -10.95
CA ILE A 159 -7.80 -10.65 -9.65
C ILE A 159 -9.02 -10.02 -8.97
N TYR A 160 -9.02 -8.70 -8.85
CA TYR A 160 -10.09 -7.95 -8.20
C TYR A 160 -11.41 -8.08 -8.95
N ARG A 161 -11.37 -7.98 -10.29
CA ARG A 161 -12.56 -8.09 -11.15
C ARG A 161 -13.20 -9.48 -11.08
N LEU A 162 -12.41 -10.55 -11.05
CA LEU A 162 -12.90 -11.92 -10.84
C LEU A 162 -13.66 -12.03 -9.52
N LEU A 163 -13.09 -11.47 -8.45
CA LEU A 163 -13.67 -11.46 -7.11
C LEU A 163 -14.77 -10.39 -6.92
N GLY A 164 -15.10 -9.62 -7.96
CA GLY A 164 -16.21 -8.67 -7.96
C GLY A 164 -15.94 -7.32 -7.31
N LEU A 165 -14.68 -6.91 -7.22
CA LEU A 165 -14.27 -5.56 -6.83
C LEU A 165 -13.90 -4.71 -8.04
N SER A 166 -14.21 -3.41 -7.97
CA SER A 166 -13.83 -2.42 -8.98
C SER A 166 -12.45 -1.81 -8.70
N VAL A 167 -11.78 -1.35 -9.77
CA VAL A 167 -10.42 -0.78 -9.70
C VAL A 167 -10.39 0.52 -10.49
N GLY A 168 -9.97 1.60 -9.86
CA GLY A 168 -9.73 2.90 -10.48
C GLY A 168 -8.24 3.26 -10.46
N VAL A 169 -7.84 4.18 -11.33
CA VAL A 169 -6.48 4.73 -11.37
C VAL A 169 -6.56 6.25 -11.43
N ILE A 170 -5.75 6.92 -10.60
CA ILE A 170 -5.54 8.36 -10.62
C ILE A 170 -4.24 8.65 -11.37
N GLN A 171 -4.33 9.55 -12.35
CA GLN A 171 -3.22 10.01 -13.17
C GLN A 171 -3.25 11.54 -13.29
N ALA A 172 -2.08 12.13 -13.54
CA ALA A 172 -1.96 13.54 -13.86
C ALA A 172 -2.81 13.89 -15.10
N GLY A 173 -3.46 15.06 -15.08
CA GLY A 173 -4.28 15.55 -16.19
C GLY A 173 -5.72 15.02 -16.26
N MET A 174 -6.10 14.04 -15.41
CA MET A 174 -7.50 13.61 -15.30
C MET A 174 -8.41 14.74 -14.83
N SER A 175 -9.57 14.85 -15.46
CA SER A 175 -10.65 15.76 -15.08
C SER A 175 -11.22 15.43 -13.69
N ALA A 176 -11.93 16.38 -13.10
CA ALA A 176 -12.54 16.20 -11.78
C ALA A 176 -13.63 15.11 -11.76
N SER A 177 -14.29 14.83 -12.89
CA SER A 177 -15.31 13.78 -13.00
C SER A 177 -14.66 12.40 -13.08
N GLU A 178 -13.60 12.23 -13.89
CA GLU A 178 -12.85 10.97 -14.00
C GLU A 178 -12.21 10.58 -12.67
N ARG A 179 -11.61 11.55 -11.95
CA ARG A 179 -11.06 11.30 -10.60
C ARG A 179 -12.15 10.83 -9.63
N ARG A 180 -13.32 11.47 -9.64
CA ARG A 180 -14.46 11.04 -8.82
C ARG A 180 -14.87 9.60 -9.10
N GLN A 181 -14.94 9.19 -10.37
CA GLN A 181 -15.23 7.80 -10.74
C GLN A 181 -14.15 6.83 -10.23
N ALA A 182 -12.88 7.20 -10.33
CA ALA A 182 -11.76 6.38 -9.86
C ALA A 182 -11.75 6.22 -8.32
N TYR A 183 -12.09 7.26 -7.55
CA TYR A 183 -12.23 7.19 -6.09
C TYR A 183 -13.50 6.43 -5.63
N GLN A 184 -14.50 6.27 -6.49
CA GLN A 184 -15.69 5.45 -6.20
C GLN A 184 -15.44 3.94 -6.35
N CYS A 185 -14.29 3.55 -6.90
CA CYS A 185 -13.92 2.14 -6.97
C CYS A 185 -13.57 1.55 -5.60
N ASP A 186 -13.71 0.24 -5.47
CA ASP A 186 -13.33 -0.47 -4.23
C ASP A 186 -11.82 -0.33 -3.96
N ILE A 187 -11.01 -0.26 -5.02
CA ILE A 187 -9.56 -0.08 -4.98
C ILE A 187 -9.16 1.05 -5.94
N THR A 188 -8.28 1.94 -5.51
CA THR A 188 -7.78 3.05 -6.31
C THR A 188 -6.25 3.07 -6.30
N TYR A 189 -5.64 2.99 -7.46
CA TYR A 189 -4.20 3.15 -7.65
C TYR A 189 -3.88 4.61 -7.98
N GLY A 190 -2.73 5.10 -7.57
CA GLY A 190 -2.28 6.45 -7.88
C GLY A 190 -0.91 6.73 -7.28
N THR A 191 -0.41 7.95 -7.42
CA THR A 191 0.81 8.37 -6.73
C THR A 191 0.47 9.06 -5.40
N ALA A 192 1.41 9.01 -4.46
CA ALA A 192 1.27 9.75 -3.20
C ALA A 192 1.07 11.26 -3.44
N LYS A 193 1.72 11.79 -4.48
CA LYS A 193 1.57 13.17 -4.93
C LYS A 193 0.13 13.48 -5.33
N GLU A 194 -0.46 12.69 -6.23
CA GLU A 194 -1.81 12.92 -6.73
C GLU A 194 -2.87 12.80 -5.62
N PHE A 195 -2.76 11.79 -4.75
CA PHE A 195 -3.65 11.67 -3.58
C PHE A 195 -3.57 12.90 -2.65
N GLY A 196 -2.35 13.43 -2.44
CA GLY A 196 -2.14 14.63 -1.63
C GLY A 196 -2.78 15.88 -2.27
N PHE A 197 -2.57 16.09 -3.57
CA PHE A 197 -3.16 17.23 -4.27
C PHE A 197 -4.68 17.17 -4.35
N ASP A 198 -5.26 15.99 -4.58
CA ASP A 198 -6.72 15.85 -4.59
C ASP A 198 -7.31 16.13 -3.21
N PHE A 199 -6.68 15.63 -2.14
CA PHE A 199 -7.10 15.96 -0.77
C PHE A 199 -7.08 17.47 -0.50
N LEU A 200 -6.03 18.18 -0.92
CA LEU A 200 -5.95 19.63 -0.76
C LEU A 200 -7.02 20.34 -1.58
N ARG A 201 -7.25 19.91 -2.83
CA ARG A 201 -8.26 20.46 -3.73
C ARG A 201 -9.66 20.34 -3.13
N ASP A 202 -10.01 19.16 -2.59
CA ASP A 202 -11.30 18.93 -1.94
C ASP A 202 -11.50 19.83 -0.71
N ARG A 203 -10.45 20.08 0.07
CA ARG A 203 -10.50 20.97 1.24
C ARG A 203 -10.61 22.45 0.87
N LEU A 204 -10.01 22.87 -0.24
CA LEU A 204 -10.13 24.24 -0.75
C LEU A 204 -11.52 24.49 -1.32
N TYR A 205 -12.05 23.56 -2.14
CA TYR A 205 -13.42 23.66 -2.64
C TYR A 205 -14.45 23.66 -1.50
N GLY A 206 -14.27 22.82 -0.48
CA GLY A 206 -15.14 22.82 0.69
C GLY A 206 -15.18 24.15 1.43
N ARG A 207 -14.04 24.85 1.53
CA ARG A 207 -13.97 26.18 2.15
C ARG A 207 -14.63 27.27 1.31
N LEU A 208 -14.33 27.32 0.01
CA LEU A 208 -14.92 28.31 -0.90
C LEU A 208 -16.45 28.18 -0.98
N TRP A 209 -16.97 26.95 -0.86
CA TRP A 209 -18.41 26.71 -0.78
C TRP A 209 -19.02 27.21 0.54
N GLN A 210 -18.33 27.01 1.67
CA GLN A 210 -18.77 27.50 2.98
C GLN A 210 -18.75 29.02 3.09
N GLU A 211 -17.80 29.67 2.42
CA GLU A 211 -17.65 31.14 2.39
C GLU A 211 -18.64 31.81 1.41
N GLY A 212 -19.59 31.06 0.83
CA GLY A 212 -20.66 31.61 -0.02
C GLY A 212 -20.21 32.04 -1.42
N MET A 213 -18.96 31.77 -1.80
CA MET A 213 -18.43 32.10 -3.14
C MET A 213 -18.78 31.05 -4.21
N GLY A 214 -19.56 30.01 -3.87
CA GLY A 214 -20.00 28.92 -4.75
C GLY A 214 -21.34 29.13 -5.46
N GLY A 215 -21.77 30.38 -5.71
CA GLY A 215 -23.05 30.68 -6.37
C GLY A 215 -23.09 30.32 -7.88
N PRO A 216 -24.29 30.21 -8.50
CA PRO A 216 -24.52 29.56 -9.80
C PRO A 216 -23.86 30.20 -11.04
N GLY A 217 -23.10 31.28 -10.88
CA GLY A 217 -22.42 31.99 -11.96
C GLY A 217 -20.89 32.09 -11.80
N GLY A 218 -20.30 31.49 -10.77
CA GLY A 218 -18.88 31.67 -10.44
C GLY A 218 -17.92 30.64 -11.05
N PHE A 219 -18.42 29.52 -11.56
CA PHE A 219 -17.58 28.44 -12.07
C PHE A 219 -18.25 27.83 -13.32
N GLY A 220 -17.56 27.90 -14.46
CA GLY A 220 -17.91 27.10 -15.64
C GLY A 220 -17.96 25.61 -15.26
N GLN A 221 -18.86 24.86 -15.90
CA GLN A 221 -19.27 23.49 -15.55
C GLN A 221 -18.14 22.45 -15.36
N ASP A 222 -16.90 22.78 -15.70
CA ASP A 222 -15.84 21.81 -15.89
C ASP A 222 -14.76 21.79 -14.79
N GLY A 223 -14.75 22.76 -13.84
CA GLY A 223 -13.76 22.79 -12.75
C GLY A 223 -12.28 22.81 -13.19
N THR A 224 -12.03 22.95 -14.49
CA THR A 224 -10.74 22.98 -15.17
C THR A 224 -10.06 24.34 -15.05
N GLU A 225 -10.81 25.43 -14.93
CA GLU A 225 -10.27 26.80 -14.90
C GLU A 225 -9.50 27.17 -13.61
N LEU A 226 -9.85 26.59 -12.45
CA LEU A 226 -8.99 26.73 -11.27
C LEU A 226 -7.73 25.87 -11.39
N GLY A 227 -7.86 24.67 -11.96
CA GLY A 227 -6.74 23.78 -12.21
C GLY A 227 -5.71 24.39 -13.15
N SER A 228 -6.13 25.16 -14.15
CA SER A 228 -5.24 25.86 -15.08
C SER A 228 -4.60 27.11 -14.47
N ARG A 229 -5.32 27.90 -13.66
CA ARG A 229 -4.73 29.04 -12.91
C ARG A 229 -3.67 28.59 -11.90
N PHE A 230 -3.95 27.55 -11.11
CA PHE A 230 -2.96 27.00 -10.17
C PHE A 230 -1.89 26.14 -10.86
N GLY A 231 -2.19 25.54 -12.01
CA GLY A 231 -1.21 24.87 -12.85
C GLY A 231 -0.16 25.84 -13.38
N GLN A 232 -0.58 27.04 -13.80
CA GLN A 232 0.34 28.11 -14.21
C GLN A 232 1.13 28.68 -13.04
N GLU A 233 0.53 28.90 -11.86
CA GLU A 233 1.27 29.36 -10.67
C GLU A 233 2.23 28.30 -10.11
N GLY A 234 1.91 27.02 -10.22
CA GLY A 234 2.82 25.92 -9.87
C GLY A 234 4.03 25.80 -10.81
N ILE A 235 3.83 26.06 -12.11
CA ILE A 235 4.91 26.17 -13.11
C ILE A 235 5.78 27.41 -12.81
N ASP A 236 5.18 28.50 -12.31
CA ASP A 236 5.91 29.71 -11.91
C ASP A 236 6.69 29.58 -10.59
N MET A 237 6.37 28.59 -9.75
CA MET A 237 7.24 28.20 -8.63
C MET A 237 8.50 27.46 -9.09
N GLU A 238 8.41 26.66 -10.15
CA GLU A 238 9.56 25.97 -10.77
C GLU A 238 10.58 26.98 -11.34
N SER A 239 10.12 28.12 -11.87
CA SER A 239 10.97 29.19 -12.39
C SER A 239 11.72 29.97 -11.29
N ARG A 240 11.19 30.00 -10.06
CA ARG A 240 11.78 30.69 -8.90
C ARG A 240 12.79 29.87 -8.11
N PHE A 241 12.73 28.53 -8.19
CA PHE A 241 13.72 27.65 -7.56
C PHE A 241 14.83 27.18 -8.51
N GLY A 242 14.74 27.49 -9.80
CA GLY A 242 15.68 27.02 -10.85
C GLY A 242 16.79 27.99 -11.27
N ARG A 243 16.93 29.18 -10.69
CA ARG A 243 18.03 30.11 -11.02
C ARG A 243 18.66 30.74 -9.78
N GLY A 244 19.71 30.11 -9.27
CA GLY A 244 20.62 30.72 -8.31
C GLY A 244 21.84 29.84 -8.07
N GLY A 245 22.98 30.19 -8.69
CA GLY A 245 24.27 29.62 -8.30
C GLY A 245 25.29 29.40 -9.41
N SER A 246 25.53 30.40 -10.28
CA SER A 246 26.77 30.48 -11.05
C SER A 246 27.95 30.65 -10.08
N ASN A 247 28.93 29.76 -10.22
CA ASN A 247 30.20 29.73 -9.53
C ASN A 247 31.00 31.05 -9.71
N PRO A 248 31.47 31.72 -8.64
CA PRO A 248 32.54 32.70 -8.75
C PRO A 248 33.83 32.15 -8.14
N SER A 249 34.79 31.88 -9.02
CA SER A 249 36.21 31.76 -8.72
C SER A 249 36.76 33.08 -8.16
N GLY A 250 37.42 33.05 -7.00
CA GLY A 250 38.13 34.24 -6.49
C GLY A 250 38.75 34.11 -5.08
N ARG A 251 40.03 33.73 -5.04
CA ARG A 251 41.10 34.12 -4.09
C ARG A 251 40.79 34.24 -2.58
N PHE A 252 41.29 33.27 -1.81
CA PHE A 252 41.91 33.43 -0.48
C PHE A 252 43.22 32.61 -0.54
N GLY A 253 44.43 33.13 -0.35
CA GLY A 253 44.93 33.93 0.77
C GLY A 253 45.86 33.02 1.58
N GLN A 254 47.14 32.93 1.17
CA GLN A 254 48.19 32.17 1.87
C GLN A 254 48.59 32.88 3.17
N GLU A 255 48.57 32.18 4.31
CA GLU A 255 49.49 32.42 5.43
C GLU A 255 49.82 31.06 6.09
N GLY A 256 51.09 30.89 6.48
CA GLY A 256 51.74 29.60 6.71
C GLY A 256 51.74 29.05 8.15
N ILE A 257 51.83 27.71 8.19
CA ILE A 257 52.52 26.72 9.08
C ILE A 257 53.14 27.20 10.42
N PRO A 258 53.19 26.35 11.49
CA PRO A 258 54.14 25.23 11.53
C PRO A 258 53.63 23.88 12.06
N SER A 259 54.36 22.87 11.62
CA SER A 259 54.35 21.43 11.83
C SER A 259 54.63 20.90 13.24
N ARG A 260 53.99 19.78 13.61
CA ARG A 260 54.38 18.68 14.54
C ARG A 260 53.32 17.58 14.33
N GLY A 261 53.55 16.27 14.27
CA GLY A 261 54.67 15.38 14.47
C GLY A 261 54.20 13.94 14.15
N ARG A 262 55.17 13.07 13.89
CA ARG A 262 55.14 11.74 13.28
C ARG A 262 54.78 10.64 14.29
N PHE A 263 53.84 9.73 13.99
CA PHE A 263 53.70 8.33 14.47
C PHE A 263 52.63 7.68 13.58
N GLY A 264 52.70 6.48 13.02
CA GLY A 264 53.64 5.36 13.00
C GLY A 264 52.90 4.26 12.21
N GLN A 265 53.57 3.62 11.25
CA GLN A 265 53.03 2.49 10.50
C GLN A 265 52.88 1.27 11.42
N GLU A 266 51.83 0.49 11.22
CA GLU A 266 51.88 -0.97 11.28
C GLU A 266 50.69 -1.52 10.50
N GLY A 267 50.98 -2.27 9.42
CA GLY A 267 50.00 -3.04 8.68
C GLY A 267 50.00 -4.50 9.13
N ILE A 268 48.91 -5.22 8.91
CA ILE A 268 48.86 -6.67 8.67
C ILE A 268 47.61 -6.97 7.82
N GLY A 269 47.86 -7.48 6.60
CA GLY A 269 47.35 -8.77 6.11
C GLY A 269 45.85 -9.06 6.06
N THR A 270 45.31 -8.99 4.83
CA THR A 270 44.54 -10.05 4.12
C THR A 270 43.65 -11.03 4.89
N GLY A 271 42.38 -11.11 4.48
CA GLY A 271 41.54 -12.28 4.77
C GLY A 271 40.16 -12.18 4.13
N SER A 272 39.98 -12.85 2.99
CA SER A 272 38.68 -13.14 2.39
C SER A 272 37.80 -13.97 3.32
N ARG A 273 36.48 -13.77 3.24
CA ARG A 273 35.48 -14.85 3.36
C ARG A 273 34.10 -14.35 2.96
N SER A 274 33.62 -14.95 1.87
CA SER A 274 32.22 -15.17 1.51
C SER A 274 31.48 -15.92 2.62
N TRP A 275 30.26 -15.45 2.92
CA TRP A 275 29.08 -16.25 3.23
C TRP A 275 27.84 -15.45 2.81
#